data_AF-A0AB73LMG6-F1
#
_entry.id   AF-A0AB73LMG6-F1
#
_cell.length_a   1.000
_cell.length_b   1.000
_cell.length_c   1.000
_cell.angle_alpha   90.00
_cell.angle_beta   90.00
_cell.angle_gamma   90.00
#
_symmetry.space_group_name_H-M   'P 1'
#
loop_
_entity.id
_entity.type
_entity.pdbx_description
1 polymer ?
#
loop_
_entity_poly.entity_id
_entity_poly.type
_entity_poly.pdbx_seq_one_letter_code
_entity_poly.pdbx_strand_id
1 'polypeptide(L)'
;MKILIDTNILIPLEPVHSADIEPQRSAALDFISLCLKNNIEIFLHPEGRKDIENDKNQVRKQIRTDAYKKYKELVHPPAPSKEMMDIIGDPIPGSHDEIDIRMLASVFQDAIDYFITEDQKLRKKAKSLNLQDRVLSLNEVLDLLLRLFPSNIPMPEIVKRLPVYSLNEKDPIFESIRNSYPDFDVWFQKCKLEHRESLVIQRENSLAGLCIFSEEKKDQIDDKKGKVLKLNTFKISSDFSGYKLGELLLKSVICHAAPLTKTPAVLGWLRDK
;
A
#
# COMPACT_ATOMS: atom_id res chain seq x y z
N MET A 1 1.45 3.32 -7.58
CA MET A 1 2.90 2.99 -7.62
C MET A 1 3.01 1.57 -8.12
N LYS A 2 3.84 1.34 -9.13
CA LYS A 2 4.09 0.04 -9.77
C LYS A 2 5.56 -0.30 -9.61
N ILE A 3 5.83 -1.46 -9.03
CA ILE A 3 7.19 -1.90 -8.70
C ILE A 3 7.46 -3.21 -9.42
N LEU A 4 8.54 -3.26 -10.21
CA LEU A 4 9.07 -4.50 -10.76
C LEU A 4 10.01 -5.14 -9.74
N ILE A 5 9.88 -6.44 -9.52
CA ILE A 5 10.85 -7.20 -8.71
C ILE A 5 11.61 -8.21 -9.56
N ASP A 6 12.89 -8.34 -9.27
CA ASP A 6 13.74 -9.41 -9.79
C ASP A 6 13.31 -10.78 -9.23
N THR A 7 13.54 -11.85 -9.99
CA THR A 7 13.31 -13.24 -9.57
C THR A 7 14.06 -13.57 -8.28
N ASN A 8 15.22 -12.95 -8.04
CA ASN A 8 15.97 -13.14 -6.80
C ASN A 8 15.24 -12.59 -5.55
N ILE A 9 14.46 -11.52 -5.71
CA ILE A 9 13.64 -10.96 -4.63
C ILE A 9 12.41 -11.84 -4.35
N LEU A 10 11.97 -12.63 -5.33
CA LEU A 10 10.87 -13.58 -5.17
C LEU A 10 11.23 -14.79 -4.29
N ILE A 11 12.51 -15.20 -4.26
CA ILE A 11 12.96 -16.42 -3.55
C ILE A 11 12.75 -16.31 -2.02
N PRO A 12 13.17 -15.23 -1.32
CA PRO A 12 12.97 -15.10 0.12
C PRO A 12 11.51 -15.08 0.56
N LEU A 13 10.60 -14.71 -0.34
CA LEU A 13 9.17 -14.59 -0.08
C LEU A 13 8.51 -15.98 0.00
N GLU A 14 8.99 -16.93 -0.79
CA GLU A 14 8.41 -18.27 -0.95
C GLU A 14 9.50 -19.37 -0.79
N PRO A 15 10.12 -19.49 0.40
CA PRO A 15 11.25 -20.40 0.62
C PRO A 15 10.80 -21.86 0.50
N VAL A 16 11.61 -22.66 -0.19
CA VAL A 16 11.34 -24.08 -0.45
C VAL A 16 11.83 -24.94 0.71
N HIS A 17 12.90 -24.52 1.38
CA HIS A 17 13.48 -25.20 2.53
C HIS A 17 13.75 -24.24 3.70
N SER A 18 13.83 -24.79 4.91
CA SER A 18 14.25 -24.04 6.12
C SER A 18 15.68 -23.51 6.04
N ALA A 19 16.53 -24.07 5.17
CA ALA A 19 17.86 -23.55 4.86
C ALA A 19 17.84 -22.35 3.89
N ASP A 20 16.73 -22.12 3.19
CA ASP A 20 16.50 -20.97 2.30
C ASP A 20 15.90 -19.77 3.07
N ILE A 21 15.92 -19.80 4.41
CA ILE A 21 15.61 -18.63 5.24
C ILE A 21 16.75 -17.64 5.02
N GLU A 22 16.64 -16.85 3.95
CA GLU A 22 17.59 -15.80 3.65
C GLU A 22 17.57 -14.73 4.75
N PRO A 23 18.72 -14.08 5.03
CA PRO A 23 18.80 -12.94 5.94
C PRO A 23 17.79 -11.83 5.61
N GLN A 24 17.40 -11.73 4.33
CA GLN A 24 16.51 -10.72 3.79
C GLN A 24 15.01 -11.08 3.88
N ARG A 25 14.64 -12.26 4.40
CA ARG A 25 13.23 -12.68 4.45
C ARG A 25 12.35 -11.70 5.23
N SER A 26 12.82 -11.19 6.37
CA SER A 26 12.06 -10.18 7.14
C SER A 26 11.81 -8.93 6.31
N ALA A 27 12.86 -8.40 5.67
CA ALA A 27 12.78 -7.24 4.79
C ALA A 27 11.80 -7.47 3.63
N ALA A 28 11.84 -8.66 3.01
CA ALA A 28 10.95 -8.99 1.90
C ALA A 28 9.48 -9.07 2.35
N LEU A 29 9.20 -9.65 3.53
CA LEU A 29 7.86 -9.69 4.12
C LEU A 29 7.36 -8.29 4.50
N ASP A 30 8.21 -7.45 5.09
CA ASP A 30 7.89 -6.06 5.41
C ASP A 30 7.57 -5.27 4.13
N PHE A 31 8.33 -5.51 3.05
CA PHE A 31 8.13 -4.90 1.74
C PHE A 31 6.76 -5.27 1.16
N ILE A 32 6.40 -6.56 1.16
CA ILE A 32 5.05 -6.99 0.73
C ILE A 32 3.98 -6.36 1.61
N SER A 33 4.17 -6.35 2.94
CA SER A 33 3.20 -5.78 3.88
C SER A 33 2.95 -4.31 3.57
N LEU A 34 4.00 -3.53 3.33
CA LEU A 34 3.90 -2.13 2.94
C LEU A 34 3.24 -1.97 1.58
N CYS A 35 3.54 -2.84 0.61
CA CYS A 35 2.90 -2.78 -0.70
C CYS A 35 1.39 -3.04 -0.62
N LEU A 36 0.98 -4.08 0.10
CA LEU A 36 -0.43 -4.43 0.29
C LEU A 36 -1.19 -3.33 1.04
N LYS A 37 -0.62 -2.81 2.14
CA LYS A 37 -1.24 -1.75 2.94
C LYS A 37 -1.44 -0.45 2.17
N ASN A 38 -0.59 -0.16 1.19
CA ASN A 38 -0.58 1.12 0.47
C ASN A 38 -1.06 1.01 -0.98
N ASN A 39 -1.70 -0.11 -1.36
CA ASN A 39 -2.18 -0.39 -2.71
C ASN A 39 -1.09 -0.21 -3.79
N ILE A 40 0.12 -0.67 -3.49
CA ILE A 40 1.25 -0.68 -4.42
C ILE A 40 1.18 -1.99 -5.21
N GLU A 41 1.30 -1.88 -6.53
CA GLU A 41 1.22 -3.02 -7.42
C GLU A 41 2.62 -3.59 -7.68
N ILE A 42 2.79 -4.89 -7.45
CA ILE A 42 4.03 -5.61 -7.71
C ILE A 42 3.90 -6.33 -9.06
N PHE A 43 4.91 -6.16 -9.90
CA PHE A 43 5.04 -6.72 -11.23
C PHE A 43 6.24 -7.64 -11.34
N LEU A 44 6.14 -8.59 -12.26
CA LEU A 44 7.21 -9.45 -12.74
C LEU A 44 7.40 -9.25 -14.26
N HIS A 45 8.63 -9.42 -14.74
CA HIS A 45 8.94 -9.31 -16.15
C HIS A 45 8.77 -10.68 -16.83
N PRO A 46 8.01 -10.81 -17.94
CA PRO A 46 7.66 -12.10 -18.54
C PRO A 46 8.87 -12.99 -18.87
N GLU A 47 9.99 -12.38 -19.26
CA GLU A 47 11.21 -13.14 -19.58
C GLU A 47 11.93 -13.73 -18.37
N GLY A 48 11.66 -13.24 -17.15
CA GLY A 48 12.18 -13.86 -15.92
C GLY A 48 11.66 -15.28 -15.70
N ARG A 49 10.56 -15.68 -16.37
CA ARG A 49 10.11 -17.09 -16.36
C ARG A 49 11.14 -18.03 -16.99
N LYS A 50 11.93 -17.57 -17.96
CA LYS A 50 12.98 -18.39 -18.60
C LYS A 50 13.99 -18.88 -17.56
N ASP A 51 14.32 -18.06 -16.57
CA ASP A 51 15.23 -18.45 -15.48
C ASP A 51 14.64 -19.54 -14.58
N ILE A 52 13.33 -19.51 -14.35
CA ILE A 52 12.60 -20.54 -13.60
C ILE A 52 12.54 -21.84 -14.40
N GLU A 53 12.29 -21.74 -15.71
CA GLU A 53 12.22 -22.90 -16.60
C GLU A 53 13.54 -23.66 -16.70
N ASN A 54 14.66 -22.93 -16.65
CA ASN A 54 16.02 -23.47 -16.68
C ASN A 54 16.49 -24.06 -15.33
N ASP A 55 15.67 -24.03 -14.29
CA ASP A 55 15.99 -24.59 -12.98
C ASP A 55 16.05 -26.12 -13.00
N LYS A 56 17.21 -26.68 -12.69
CA LYS A 56 17.45 -28.14 -12.67
C LYS A 56 16.70 -28.85 -11.54
N ASN A 57 16.33 -28.15 -10.47
CA ASN A 57 15.60 -28.73 -9.35
C ASN A 57 14.09 -28.60 -9.60
N GLN A 58 13.43 -29.74 -9.87
CA GLN A 58 12.00 -29.81 -10.19
C GLN A 58 11.10 -29.25 -9.07
N VAL A 59 11.46 -29.47 -7.80
CA VAL A 59 10.69 -28.96 -6.66
C VAL A 59 10.78 -27.43 -6.61
N ARG A 60 11.99 -26.90 -6.74
CA ARG A 60 12.25 -25.45 -6.76
C ARG A 60 11.57 -24.76 -7.95
N LYS A 61 11.62 -25.39 -9.11
CA LYS A 61 10.94 -24.95 -10.34
C LYS A 61 9.43 -24.86 -10.14
N GLN A 62 8.80 -25.89 -9.56
CA GLN A 62 7.35 -25.89 -9.32
C GLN A 62 6.93 -24.76 -8.37
N ILE A 63 7.61 -24.61 -7.23
CA ILE A 63 7.28 -23.59 -6.24
C ILE A 63 7.45 -22.18 -6.83
N ARG A 64 8.55 -21.93 -7.56
CA ARG A 64 8.77 -20.65 -8.24
C ARG A 64 7.70 -20.36 -9.29
N THR A 65 7.29 -21.38 -10.04
CA THR A 65 6.22 -21.24 -11.05
C THR A 65 4.89 -20.85 -10.39
N ASP A 66 4.55 -21.46 -9.26
CA ASP A 66 3.32 -21.14 -8.54
C ASP A 66 3.39 -19.79 -7.82
N ALA A 67 4.56 -19.41 -7.30
CA ALA A 67 4.82 -18.07 -6.80
C ALA A 67 4.61 -17.01 -7.87
N TYR A 68 5.11 -17.24 -9.09
CA TYR A 68 4.98 -16.30 -10.21
C TYR A 68 3.52 -15.96 -10.54
N LYS A 69 2.61 -16.94 -10.43
CA LYS A 69 1.17 -16.75 -10.69
C LYS A 69 0.48 -15.81 -9.69
N LYS A 70 1.08 -15.56 -8.53
CA LYS A 70 0.52 -14.67 -7.49
C LYS A 70 0.70 -13.18 -7.83
N TYR A 71 1.63 -12.85 -8.73
CA TYR A 71 1.98 -11.47 -9.06
C TYR A 71 1.50 -11.08 -10.45
N LYS A 72 1.37 -9.77 -10.69
CA LYS A 72 1.04 -9.26 -12.02
C LYS A 72 2.25 -9.38 -12.93
N GLU A 73 2.01 -9.63 -14.21
CA GLU A 73 3.06 -9.64 -15.22
C GLU A 73 2.98 -8.37 -16.06
N LEU A 74 4.14 -7.85 -16.46
CA LEU A 74 4.20 -6.77 -17.45
C LEU A 74 3.75 -7.27 -18.82
N VAL A 75 2.69 -6.67 -19.35
CA VAL A 75 2.17 -6.98 -20.68
C VAL A 75 2.91 -6.15 -21.71
N HIS A 76 3.59 -6.81 -22.66
CA HIS A 76 4.40 -6.17 -23.71
C HIS A 76 5.44 -5.17 -23.16
N PRO A 77 6.41 -5.62 -22.33
CA PRO A 77 7.45 -4.74 -21.81
C PRO A 77 8.27 -4.11 -22.94
N PRO A 78 8.74 -2.88 -22.77
CA PRO A 78 9.51 -2.18 -23.78
C PRO A 78 10.84 -2.88 -24.06
N ALA A 79 11.25 -2.91 -25.33
CA ALA A 79 12.57 -3.39 -25.72
C ALA A 79 13.64 -2.34 -25.39
N PRO A 80 14.89 -2.73 -25.08
CA PRO A 80 15.99 -1.80 -24.85
C PRO A 80 16.18 -0.86 -26.05
N SER A 81 16.24 0.44 -25.78
CA SER A 81 16.44 1.44 -26.84
C SER A 81 17.91 1.50 -27.25
N LYS A 82 18.18 2.00 -28.46
CA LYS A 82 19.56 2.21 -28.92
C LYS A 82 20.33 3.16 -28.00
N GLU A 83 19.68 4.25 -27.56
CA GLU A 83 20.26 5.20 -26.59
C GLU A 83 20.72 4.51 -25.30
N MET A 84 19.92 3.60 -24.77
CA MET A 84 20.27 2.84 -23.58
C MET A 84 21.51 1.97 -23.82
N MET A 85 21.51 1.22 -24.94
CA MET A 85 22.61 0.33 -25.31
C MET A 85 23.91 1.09 -25.63
N ASP A 86 23.81 2.29 -26.21
CA ASP A 86 24.97 3.16 -26.47
C ASP A 86 25.67 3.58 -25.14
N ILE A 87 24.96 3.58 -24.01
CA ILE A 87 25.50 3.95 -22.68
C ILE A 87 26.03 2.73 -21.92
N ILE A 88 25.28 1.63 -21.89
CA ILE A 88 25.60 0.46 -21.04
C ILE A 88 26.23 -0.72 -21.79
N GLY A 89 26.32 -0.62 -23.11
CA GLY A 89 26.76 -1.68 -24.02
C GLY A 89 25.64 -2.62 -24.43
N ASP A 90 25.89 -3.37 -25.51
CA ASP A 90 24.99 -4.41 -25.98
C ASP A 90 24.92 -5.60 -25.00
N PRO A 91 23.73 -6.18 -24.77
CA PRO A 91 23.59 -7.40 -23.99
C PRO A 91 24.30 -8.57 -24.67
N ILE A 92 24.82 -9.50 -23.87
CA ILE A 92 25.31 -10.78 -24.40
C ILE A 92 24.09 -11.64 -24.81
N PRO A 93 23.94 -12.02 -26.09
CA PRO A 93 22.75 -12.73 -26.56
C PRO A 93 22.53 -14.05 -25.84
N GLY A 94 21.29 -14.32 -25.41
CA GLY A 94 20.91 -15.56 -24.74
C GLY A 94 21.47 -15.73 -23.33
N SER A 95 21.99 -14.65 -22.73
CA SER A 95 22.49 -14.63 -21.35
C SER A 95 21.49 -13.99 -20.39
N HIS A 96 21.72 -14.16 -19.09
CA HIS A 96 20.96 -13.45 -18.05
C HIS A 96 21.07 -11.92 -18.18
N ASP A 97 22.20 -11.42 -18.70
CA ASP A 97 22.42 -9.99 -18.94
C ASP A 97 21.40 -9.40 -19.95
N GLU A 98 20.91 -10.21 -20.89
CA GLU A 98 19.85 -9.78 -21.81
C GLU A 98 18.54 -9.52 -21.06
N ILE A 99 18.14 -10.44 -20.16
CA ILE A 99 16.93 -10.31 -19.35
C ILE A 99 17.04 -9.09 -18.44
N ASP A 100 18.19 -8.93 -17.78
CA ASP A 100 18.49 -7.81 -16.89
C ASP A 100 18.38 -6.45 -17.59
N ILE A 101 18.95 -6.34 -18.81
CA ILE A 101 18.86 -5.12 -19.62
C ILE A 101 17.41 -4.82 -20.03
N ARG A 102 16.58 -5.83 -20.31
CA ARG A 102 15.15 -5.62 -20.59
C ARG A 102 14.34 -5.22 -19.36
N MET A 103 14.66 -5.76 -18.19
CA MET A 103 14.08 -5.29 -16.93
C MET A 103 14.44 -3.82 -16.68
N LEU A 104 15.70 -3.44 -16.89
CA LEU A 104 16.11 -2.03 -16.82
C LEU A 104 15.38 -1.14 -17.85
N ALA A 105 15.18 -1.63 -19.08
CA ALA A 105 14.46 -0.90 -20.12
C ALA A 105 13.01 -0.56 -19.70
N SER A 106 12.40 -1.43 -18.90
CA SER A 106 11.06 -1.20 -18.33
C SER A 106 11.00 0.03 -17.42
N VAL A 107 12.10 0.36 -16.74
CA VAL A 107 12.20 1.58 -15.93
C VAL A 107 12.64 2.77 -16.77
N PHE A 108 13.62 2.58 -17.65
CA PHE A 108 14.15 3.64 -18.52
C PHE A 108 13.06 4.27 -19.40
N GLN A 109 12.07 3.48 -19.82
CA GLN A 109 10.96 3.92 -20.67
C GLN A 109 9.65 4.15 -19.89
N ASP A 110 9.72 4.32 -18.58
CA ASP A 110 8.57 4.68 -17.72
C ASP A 110 7.40 3.68 -17.72
N ALA A 111 7.64 2.42 -18.07
CA ALA A 111 6.63 1.37 -17.92
C ALA A 111 6.40 0.99 -16.44
N ILE A 112 7.43 1.20 -15.59
CA ILE A 112 7.44 0.90 -14.15
C ILE A 112 8.06 2.08 -13.38
N ASP A 113 7.54 2.34 -12.16
CA ASP A 113 8.06 3.42 -11.31
C ASP A 113 9.43 3.04 -10.71
N TYR A 114 9.52 1.84 -10.12
CA TYR A 114 10.72 1.33 -9.44
C TYR A 114 11.03 -0.12 -9.83
N PHE A 115 12.31 -0.46 -9.96
CA PHE A 115 12.79 -1.83 -10.12
C PHE A 115 13.66 -2.23 -8.93
N ILE A 116 13.34 -3.36 -8.31
CA ILE A 116 14.06 -3.87 -7.15
C ILE A 116 14.95 -5.04 -7.56
N THR A 117 16.25 -4.90 -7.31
CA THR A 117 17.26 -5.95 -7.53
C THR A 117 18.43 -5.80 -6.55
N GLU A 118 19.01 -6.92 -6.13
CA GLU A 118 20.25 -6.96 -5.34
C GLU A 118 21.52 -7.02 -6.22
N ASP A 119 21.37 -7.12 -7.56
CA ASP A 119 22.53 -7.17 -8.46
C ASP A 119 23.25 -5.81 -8.53
N GLN A 120 24.46 -5.77 -7.97
CA GLN A 120 25.29 -4.57 -7.96
C GLN A 120 25.78 -4.14 -9.35
N LYS A 121 26.02 -5.08 -10.28
CA LYS A 121 26.41 -4.76 -11.65
C LYS A 121 25.24 -4.11 -12.37
N LEU A 122 24.03 -4.63 -12.19
CA LEU A 122 22.83 -4.07 -12.78
C LEU A 122 22.53 -2.67 -12.25
N ARG A 123 22.65 -2.48 -10.94
CA ARG A 123 22.54 -1.15 -10.31
C ARG A 123 23.61 -0.16 -10.80
N LYS A 124 24.83 -0.62 -11.10
CA LYS A 124 25.86 0.23 -11.73
C LYS A 124 25.45 0.67 -13.13
N LYS A 125 24.91 -0.25 -13.94
CA LYS A 125 24.33 0.10 -15.27
C LYS A 125 23.20 1.10 -15.14
N ALA A 126 22.28 0.90 -14.19
CA ALA A 126 21.21 1.85 -13.89
C ALA A 126 21.73 3.24 -13.53
N LYS A 127 22.79 3.33 -12.72
CA LYS A 127 23.44 4.60 -12.38
C LYS A 127 24.02 5.31 -13.61
N SER A 128 24.63 4.58 -14.55
CA SER A 128 25.10 5.15 -15.82
C SER A 128 23.96 5.74 -16.67
N LEU A 129 22.74 5.23 -16.49
CA LEU A 129 21.51 5.73 -17.13
C LEU A 129 20.78 6.79 -16.29
N ASN A 130 21.36 7.28 -15.20
CA ASN A 130 20.71 8.18 -14.23
C ASN A 130 19.43 7.61 -13.58
N LEU A 131 19.35 6.29 -13.43
CA LEU A 131 18.20 5.58 -12.83
C LEU A 131 18.45 5.11 -11.39
N GLN A 132 19.50 5.58 -10.71
CA GLN A 132 19.84 5.13 -9.34
C GLN A 132 18.73 5.35 -8.32
N ASP A 133 17.86 6.33 -8.52
CA ASP A 133 16.74 6.64 -7.62
C ASP A 133 15.48 5.80 -7.92
N ARG A 134 15.53 5.00 -8.99
CA ARG A 134 14.44 4.13 -9.45
C ARG A 134 14.81 2.65 -9.47
N VAL A 135 16.10 2.32 -9.53
CA VAL A 135 16.61 0.95 -9.44
C VAL A 135 17.26 0.76 -8.08
N LEU A 136 16.53 0.10 -7.18
CA LEU A 136 16.80 0.08 -5.75
C LEU A 136 17.08 -1.35 -5.27
N SER A 137 17.88 -1.49 -4.21
CA SER A 137 17.89 -2.69 -3.38
C SER A 137 16.61 -2.79 -2.54
N LEU A 138 16.36 -3.97 -1.97
CA LEU A 138 15.23 -4.22 -1.08
C LEU A 138 15.22 -3.30 0.15
N ASN A 139 16.39 -3.00 0.71
CA ASN A 139 16.49 -2.08 1.84
C ASN A 139 16.24 -0.62 1.44
N GLU A 140 16.74 -0.19 0.28
CA GLU A 140 16.54 1.18 -0.22
C GLU A 140 15.07 1.46 -0.53
N VAL A 141 14.36 0.50 -1.14
CA VAL A 141 12.92 0.64 -1.39
C VAL A 141 12.10 0.58 -0.10
N LEU A 142 12.48 -0.24 0.88
CA LEU A 142 11.83 -0.24 2.20
C LEU A 142 11.93 1.12 2.88
N ASP A 143 13.13 1.70 2.94
CA ASP A 143 13.33 3.04 3.49
C ASP A 143 12.51 4.09 2.74
N LEU A 144 12.49 4.03 1.41
CA LEU A 144 11.65 4.89 0.59
C LEU A 144 10.17 4.74 0.96
N LEU A 145 9.65 3.52 1.04
CA LEU A 145 8.24 3.27 1.36
C LEU A 145 7.90 3.74 2.78
N LEU A 146 8.78 3.55 3.77
CA LEU A 146 8.56 4.04 5.13
C LEU A 146 8.53 5.58 5.20
N ARG A 147 9.35 6.26 4.40
CA ARG A 147 9.31 7.73 4.28
C ARG A 147 8.09 8.23 3.53
N LEU A 148 7.66 7.51 2.48
CA LEU A 148 6.48 7.87 1.69
C LEU A 148 5.16 7.56 2.40
N PHE A 149 5.14 6.53 3.23
CA PHE A 149 3.98 6.03 3.96
C PHE A 149 4.32 5.92 5.46
N PRO A 150 4.57 7.05 6.14
CA PRO A 150 4.90 7.02 7.56
C PRO A 150 3.74 6.44 8.36
N SER A 151 4.01 5.35 9.09
CA SER A 151 3.00 4.55 9.78
C SER A 151 2.23 5.30 10.87
N ASN A 152 2.73 6.45 11.33
CA ASN A 152 2.17 7.17 12.47
C ASN A 152 2.23 8.68 12.24
N ILE A 153 1.12 9.28 11.79
CA ILE A 153 0.84 10.63 12.27
C ILE A 153 0.40 10.45 13.72
N PRO A 154 1.12 10.99 14.72
CA PRO A 154 0.82 10.72 16.12
C PRO A 154 -0.62 11.16 16.41
N MET A 155 -1.51 10.19 16.60
CA MET A 155 -2.84 10.45 17.11
C MET A 155 -2.75 10.76 18.60
N PRO A 156 -3.55 11.69 19.12
CA PRO A 156 -3.68 11.90 20.55
C PRO A 156 -3.98 10.55 21.24
N GLU A 157 -3.28 10.24 22.34
CA GLU A 157 -3.37 8.94 23.03
C GLU A 157 -4.80 8.55 23.43
N ILE A 158 -5.65 9.55 23.69
CA ILE A 158 -7.06 9.38 24.02
C ILE A 158 -7.92 8.90 22.84
N VAL A 159 -7.46 9.06 21.59
CA VAL A 159 -8.16 8.63 20.38
C VAL A 159 -7.63 7.27 19.95
N LYS A 160 -8.49 6.26 19.99
CA LYS A 160 -8.16 4.90 19.56
C LYS A 160 -8.77 4.60 18.20
N ARG A 161 -8.02 3.92 17.34
CA ARG A 161 -8.55 3.31 16.13
C ARG A 161 -9.06 1.92 16.46
N LEU A 162 -10.34 1.65 16.20
CA LEU A 162 -10.94 0.35 16.40
C LEU A 162 -11.77 -0.06 15.18
N PRO A 163 -11.78 -1.34 14.79
CA PRO A 163 -12.73 -1.82 13.80
C PRO A 163 -14.16 -1.73 14.35
N VAL A 164 -15.13 -1.42 13.47
CA VAL A 164 -16.53 -1.26 13.88
C VAL A 164 -17.08 -2.54 14.53
N TYR A 165 -16.63 -3.73 14.10
CA TYR A 165 -17.06 -5.01 14.67
C TYR A 165 -16.61 -5.23 16.12
N SER A 166 -15.62 -4.50 16.64
CA SER A 166 -15.20 -4.61 18.05
C SER A 166 -15.95 -3.64 18.98
N LEU A 167 -16.80 -2.77 18.44
CA LEU A 167 -17.56 -1.81 19.25
C LEU A 167 -18.74 -2.49 19.94
N ASN A 168 -18.99 -2.11 21.19
CA ASN A 168 -20.16 -2.56 21.93
C ASN A 168 -21.42 -1.89 21.40
N GLU A 169 -22.24 -2.61 20.64
CA GLU A 169 -23.49 -2.10 20.03
C GLU A 169 -24.54 -1.62 21.05
N LYS A 170 -24.38 -1.99 22.32
CA LYS A 170 -25.22 -1.55 23.44
C LYS A 170 -24.72 -0.27 24.10
N ASP A 171 -23.64 0.34 23.60
CA ASP A 171 -23.14 1.61 24.12
C ASP A 171 -24.22 2.72 23.96
N PRO A 172 -24.46 3.56 24.99
CA PRO A 172 -25.48 4.60 24.96
C PRO A 172 -25.34 5.58 23.78
N ILE A 173 -24.13 5.79 23.25
CA ILE A 173 -23.94 6.68 22.11
C ILE A 173 -24.77 6.24 20.90
N PHE A 174 -24.97 4.93 20.71
CA PHE A 174 -25.71 4.35 19.60
C PHE A 174 -27.22 4.52 19.74
N GLU A 175 -27.75 4.53 20.97
CA GLU A 175 -29.17 4.75 21.22
C GLU A 175 -29.61 6.12 20.67
N SER A 176 -28.79 7.15 20.91
CA SER A 176 -29.06 8.48 20.36
C SER A 176 -29.02 8.54 18.83
N ILE A 177 -28.29 7.64 18.16
CA ILE A 177 -28.22 7.57 16.70
C ILE A 177 -29.44 6.82 16.15
N ARG A 178 -29.84 5.71 16.77
CA ARG A 178 -31.05 4.95 16.42
C ARG A 178 -32.29 5.83 16.42
N ASN A 179 -32.40 6.74 17.38
CA ASN A 179 -33.52 7.68 17.47
C ASN A 179 -33.66 8.60 16.25
N SER A 180 -32.57 8.88 15.54
CA SER A 180 -32.57 9.72 14.33
C SER A 180 -32.41 8.92 13.03
N TYR A 181 -32.08 7.63 13.13
CA TYR A 181 -31.86 6.76 11.99
C TYR A 181 -32.41 5.34 12.29
N PRO A 182 -33.68 5.07 11.93
CA PRO A 182 -34.36 3.80 12.25
C PRO A 182 -33.65 2.55 11.72
N ASP A 183 -32.97 2.65 10.57
CA ASP A 183 -32.24 1.54 9.96
C ASP A 183 -30.78 1.42 10.44
N PHE A 184 -30.43 2.09 11.54
CA PHE A 184 -29.05 2.14 12.04
C PHE A 184 -28.46 0.76 12.30
N ASP A 185 -29.19 -0.16 12.92
CA ASP A 185 -28.64 -1.47 13.27
C ASP A 185 -28.33 -2.33 12.04
N VAL A 186 -29.16 -2.25 10.99
CA VAL A 186 -28.90 -2.90 9.69
C VAL A 186 -27.65 -2.30 9.05
N TRP A 187 -27.54 -0.97 9.05
CA TRP A 187 -26.36 -0.27 8.55
C TRP A 187 -25.09 -0.59 9.36
N PHE A 188 -25.20 -0.69 10.67
CA PHE A 188 -24.08 -1.00 11.56
C PHE A 188 -23.59 -2.43 11.33
N GLN A 189 -24.49 -3.39 11.17
CA GLN A 189 -24.15 -4.77 10.78
C GLN A 189 -23.41 -4.81 9.43
N LYS A 190 -23.87 -4.05 8.44
CA LYS A 190 -23.15 -3.90 7.16
C LYS A 190 -21.75 -3.33 7.36
N CYS A 191 -21.58 -2.32 8.22
CA CYS A 191 -20.27 -1.76 8.55
C CYS A 191 -19.33 -2.79 9.20
N LYS A 192 -19.86 -3.69 10.06
CA LYS A 192 -19.10 -4.81 10.65
C LYS A 192 -18.62 -5.77 9.56
N LEU A 193 -19.51 -6.20 8.67
CA LEU A 193 -19.20 -7.13 7.57
C LEU A 193 -18.23 -6.55 6.54
N GLU A 194 -18.25 -5.24 6.34
CA GLU A 194 -17.31 -4.53 5.47
C GLU A 194 -15.98 -4.19 6.16
N HIS A 195 -15.75 -4.64 7.40
CA HIS A 195 -14.54 -4.36 8.19
C HIS A 195 -14.21 -2.86 8.28
N ARG A 196 -15.23 -2.00 8.34
CA ARG A 196 -15.02 -0.55 8.41
C ARG A 196 -14.26 -0.17 9.68
N GLU A 197 -13.42 0.85 9.55
CA GLU A 197 -12.68 1.41 10.66
C GLU A 197 -13.46 2.53 11.36
N SER A 198 -13.11 2.74 12.63
CA SER A 198 -13.62 3.85 13.43
C SER A 198 -12.51 4.49 14.27
N LEU A 199 -12.66 5.78 14.54
CA LEU A 199 -11.92 6.47 15.58
C LEU A 199 -12.86 6.69 16.76
N VAL A 200 -12.41 6.32 17.96
CA VAL A 200 -13.19 6.43 19.19
C VAL A 200 -12.43 7.16 20.28
N ILE A 201 -13.19 7.83 21.14
CA ILE A 201 -12.72 8.37 22.41
C ILE A 201 -13.47 7.61 23.49
N GLN A 202 -12.74 6.86 24.30
CA GLN A 202 -13.30 6.14 25.44
C GLN A 202 -13.09 6.97 26.71
N ARG A 203 -14.15 7.09 27.52
CA ARG A 203 -14.07 7.63 28.89
C ARG A 203 -14.80 6.68 29.81
N GLU A 204 -14.13 6.29 30.89
CA GLU A 204 -14.64 5.30 31.84
C GLU A 204 -15.03 4.02 31.10
N ASN A 205 -16.31 3.67 31.07
CA ASN A 205 -16.85 2.46 30.45
C ASN A 205 -17.74 2.71 29.23
N SER A 206 -17.69 3.92 28.64
CA SER A 206 -18.52 4.27 27.48
C SER A 206 -17.76 5.06 26.40
N LEU A 207 -18.35 5.13 25.21
CA LEU A 207 -17.87 5.96 24.12
C LEU A 207 -18.25 7.43 24.35
N ALA A 208 -17.25 8.26 24.61
CA ALA A 208 -17.40 9.71 24.64
C ALA A 208 -17.46 10.31 23.23
N GLY A 209 -16.83 9.66 22.25
CA GLY A 209 -16.85 10.08 20.85
C GLY A 209 -16.66 8.92 19.90
N LEU A 210 -17.31 9.00 18.74
CA LEU A 210 -17.31 7.99 17.70
C LEU A 210 -17.27 8.67 16.32
N CYS A 211 -16.33 8.23 15.48
CA CYS A 211 -16.35 8.51 14.07
C CYS A 211 -16.17 7.22 13.27
N ILE A 212 -17.17 6.87 12.44
CA ILE A 212 -17.10 5.76 11.48
C ILE A 212 -16.93 6.36 10.10
N PHE A 213 -15.95 5.90 9.34
CA PHE A 213 -15.61 6.43 8.03
C PHE A 213 -15.33 5.31 7.02
N SER A 214 -15.33 5.66 5.75
CA SER A 214 -14.99 4.77 4.64
C SER A 214 -14.38 5.55 3.49
N GLU A 215 -13.48 4.93 2.73
CA GLU A 215 -13.02 5.51 1.46
C GLU A 215 -14.15 5.43 0.41
N GLU A 216 -14.42 6.53 -0.26
CA GLU A 216 -15.35 6.59 -1.39
C GLU A 216 -14.70 5.98 -2.63
N LYS A 217 -15.44 5.14 -3.35
CA LYS A 217 -14.93 4.48 -4.58
C LYS A 217 -14.79 5.43 -5.76
N LYS A 218 -15.44 6.60 -5.68
CA LYS A 218 -15.31 7.65 -6.68
C LYS A 218 -14.16 8.54 -6.25
N ASP A 219 -13.08 8.56 -7.02
CA ASP A 219 -11.94 9.47 -6.84
C ASP A 219 -12.29 10.92 -7.25
N GLN A 220 -13.54 11.35 -7.01
CA GLN A 220 -14.01 12.70 -7.29
C GLN A 220 -15.10 13.12 -6.30
N ILE A 221 -14.93 14.32 -5.73
CA ILE A 221 -16.05 15.14 -5.23
C ILE A 221 -16.11 16.35 -6.17
N ASP A 222 -17.27 16.53 -6.81
CA ASP A 222 -17.49 17.55 -7.84
C ASP A 222 -16.39 17.50 -8.92
N ASP A 223 -15.60 18.57 -9.06
CA ASP A 223 -14.50 18.73 -10.04
C ASP A 223 -13.11 18.36 -9.48
N LYS A 224 -13.00 17.99 -8.20
CA LYS A 224 -11.71 17.70 -7.56
C LYS A 224 -11.42 16.21 -7.61
N LYS A 225 -10.37 15.83 -8.34
CA LYS A 225 -9.84 14.46 -8.37
C LYS A 225 -8.99 14.16 -7.14
N GLY A 226 -9.25 13.03 -6.49
CA GLY A 226 -8.46 12.56 -5.36
C GLY A 226 -9.18 11.51 -4.52
N LYS A 227 -8.44 10.85 -3.64
CA LYS A 227 -9.02 9.93 -2.66
C LYS A 227 -9.91 10.69 -1.68
N VAL A 228 -11.11 10.18 -1.46
CA VAL A 228 -12.13 10.81 -0.63
C VAL A 228 -12.41 9.95 0.59
N LEU A 229 -12.21 10.51 1.78
CA LEU A 229 -12.62 9.89 3.03
C LEU A 229 -14.01 10.39 3.42
N LYS A 230 -15.01 9.51 3.41
CA LYS A 230 -16.37 9.85 3.82
C LYS A 230 -16.60 9.53 5.28
N LEU A 231 -17.10 10.51 6.02
CA LEU A 231 -17.51 10.34 7.42
C LEU A 231 -18.97 9.92 7.44
N ASN A 232 -19.24 8.67 7.78
CA ASN A 232 -20.60 8.11 7.74
C ASN A 232 -21.32 8.32 9.06
N THR A 233 -20.59 8.32 10.18
CA THR A 233 -21.13 8.64 11.50
C THR A 233 -20.09 9.47 12.21
N PHE A 234 -20.53 10.59 12.79
CA PHE A 234 -19.70 11.42 13.67
C PHE A 234 -20.57 11.85 14.84
N LYS A 235 -20.24 11.39 16.05
CA LYS A 235 -21.06 11.63 17.24
C LYS A 235 -20.17 11.82 18.47
N ILE A 236 -20.54 12.80 19.28
CA ILE A 236 -20.04 12.99 20.64
C ILE A 236 -21.20 12.69 21.58
N SER A 237 -20.94 11.92 22.64
CA SER A 237 -21.95 11.64 23.66
C SER A 237 -22.37 12.95 24.34
N SER A 238 -23.67 13.07 24.64
CA SER A 238 -24.24 14.24 25.32
C SER A 238 -23.55 14.55 26.63
N ASP A 239 -23.12 13.50 27.35
CA ASP A 239 -22.50 13.59 28.68
C ASP A 239 -21.12 14.27 28.63
N PHE A 240 -20.53 14.36 27.44
CA PHE A 240 -19.21 14.96 27.21
C PHE A 240 -19.26 16.14 26.23
N SER A 241 -20.45 16.75 26.05
CA SER A 241 -20.58 18.00 25.30
C SER A 241 -19.78 19.14 25.97
N GLY A 242 -19.04 19.92 25.19
CA GLY A 242 -18.26 21.08 25.69
C GLY A 242 -16.76 20.83 25.96
N TYR A 243 -16.29 19.58 26.00
CA TYR A 243 -14.87 19.25 26.29
C TYR A 243 -13.92 19.31 25.08
N LYS A 244 -14.30 19.99 23.99
CA LYS A 244 -13.56 20.00 22.69
C LYS A 244 -13.23 18.62 22.12
N LEU A 245 -13.90 17.55 22.56
CA LEU A 245 -13.67 16.18 22.06
C LEU A 245 -14.03 16.03 20.57
N GLY A 246 -15.03 16.80 20.09
CA GLY A 246 -15.36 16.86 18.67
C GLY A 246 -14.22 17.43 17.82
N GLU A 247 -13.59 18.52 18.26
CA GLU A 247 -12.44 19.11 17.58
C GLU A 247 -11.27 18.12 17.54
N LEU A 248 -10.99 17.47 18.69
CA LEU A 248 -9.94 16.46 18.79
C LEU A 248 -10.18 15.28 17.86
N LEU A 249 -11.40 14.75 17.84
CA LEU A 249 -11.76 13.62 16.99
C LEU A 249 -11.69 14.00 15.51
N LEU A 250 -12.18 15.18 15.14
CA LEU A 250 -12.11 15.70 13.78
C LEU A 250 -10.66 15.91 13.33
N LYS A 251 -9.81 16.48 14.19
CA LYS A 251 -8.37 16.63 13.90
C LYS A 251 -7.71 15.27 13.65
N SER A 252 -8.03 14.26 14.46
CA SER A 252 -7.51 12.90 14.27
C SER A 252 -7.98 12.26 12.96
N VAL A 253 -9.23 12.49 12.56
CA VAL A 253 -9.76 12.06 11.25
C VAL A 253 -9.03 12.76 10.11
N ILE A 254 -8.78 14.06 10.19
CA ILE A 254 -8.05 14.82 9.16
C ILE A 254 -6.60 14.33 9.08
N CYS A 255 -5.95 14.12 10.23
CA CYS A 255 -4.62 13.51 10.29
C CYS A 255 -4.63 12.13 9.63
N HIS A 256 -5.66 11.31 9.85
CA HIS A 256 -5.79 10.04 9.16
C HIS A 256 -5.93 10.19 7.64
N ALA A 257 -6.63 11.23 7.17
CA ALA A 257 -6.82 11.50 5.75
C ALA A 257 -5.60 12.13 5.06
N ALA A 258 -4.68 12.77 5.80
CA ALA A 258 -3.56 13.52 5.22
C ALA A 258 -2.58 12.70 4.35
N PRO A 259 -2.26 11.42 4.64
CA PRO A 259 -1.49 10.57 3.73
C PRO A 259 -2.21 10.25 2.41
N LEU A 260 -3.53 10.47 2.34
CA LEU A 260 -4.36 10.26 1.14
C LEU A 260 -4.33 11.47 0.19
N THR A 261 -3.79 12.61 0.62
CA THR A 261 -3.77 13.86 -0.15
C THR A 261 -2.36 14.19 -0.64
N LYS A 262 -1.93 13.59 -1.76
CA LYS A 262 -0.82 14.13 -2.58
C LYS A 262 -1.31 15.15 -3.62
N THR A 263 -2.29 15.96 -3.23
CA THR A 263 -2.73 17.19 -3.90
C THR A 263 -3.30 18.10 -2.81
N PRO A 264 -3.06 19.42 -2.83
CA PRO A 264 -3.40 20.29 -1.70
C PRO A 264 -4.92 20.31 -1.49
N ALA A 265 -5.36 19.80 -0.35
CA ALA A 265 -6.78 19.71 0.00
C ALA A 265 -7.35 21.10 0.30
N VAL A 266 -8.26 21.55 -0.56
CA VAL A 266 -9.17 22.67 -0.25
C VAL A 266 -10.39 22.08 0.47
N LEU A 267 -10.45 22.22 1.80
CA LEU A 267 -11.64 21.92 2.60
C LEU A 267 -12.77 22.89 2.25
N GLY A 268 -13.87 22.38 1.69
CA GLY A 268 -15.13 23.10 1.52
C GLY A 268 -16.14 22.61 2.55
N TRP A 269 -16.74 23.53 3.32
CA TRP A 269 -17.88 23.24 4.20
C TRP A 269 -19.17 23.46 3.41
N LEU A 270 -20.00 22.43 3.27
CA LEU A 270 -21.41 22.58 2.88
C LEU A 270 -22.24 22.81 4.14
N ARG A 271 -22.83 24.00 4.23
CA ARG A 271 -23.82 24.37 5.25
C ARG A 271 -25.15 24.51 4.50
N ASP A 272 -26.00 23.50 4.60
CA ASP A 272 -27.35 23.59 4.03
C ASP A 272 -28.25 24.46 4.92
N LYS A 273 -29.14 25.19 4.24
CA LYS A 273 -30.19 26.06 4.81
C LYS A 273 -31.31 25.24 5.44
#